data_AF-A0A853T1L9-F1
#
_entry.id   AF-A0A853T1L9-F1
#
_cell.length_a   1.000
_cell.length_b   1.000
_cell.length_c   1.000
_cell.angle_alpha   90.00
_cell.angle_beta   90.00
_cell.angle_gamma   90.00
#
_symmetry.space_group_name_H-M   'P 1'
#
loop_
_entity.id
_entity.type
_entity.pdbx_description
1 polymer ?
#
loop_
_entity_poly.entity_id
_entity_poly.type
_entity_poly.pdbx_seq_one_letter_code
_entity_poly.pdbx_strand_id
1 'polypeptide(L)'
;MQNRHETDDIITRVAQAGDVKAMLACDAYAQTHPERGKAVRAAVGKGHCQVALRAGQMAGYVLLHDDFFGHDFVSLVVVAPAHQCCGVGLRLLAAAADACQTGKLFTSTNRSNGAAQRLFAGAGFVRSGRIDHLDEGDPEFVYVKFLR
;
A
#
# COMPACT_ATOMS: atom_id res chain seq x y z
N MET A 1 11.53 -7.32 -35.69
CA MET A 1 10.49 -7.10 -34.65
C MET A 1 11.13 -7.38 -33.30
N GLN A 2 11.62 -6.35 -32.61
CA GLN A 2 12.26 -6.51 -31.31
C GLN A 2 11.16 -6.48 -30.23
N ASN A 3 11.02 -7.56 -29.47
CA ASN A 3 10.13 -7.64 -28.31
C ASN A 3 10.57 -6.61 -27.25
N ARG A 4 9.98 -5.41 -27.28
CA ARG A 4 10.12 -4.39 -26.22
C ARG A 4 9.13 -4.68 -25.09
N HIS A 5 9.37 -5.77 -24.37
CA HIS A 5 8.98 -5.88 -22.98
C HIS A 5 10.26 -6.01 -22.16
N GLU A 6 11.11 -4.98 -22.21
CA GLU A 6 11.89 -4.66 -21.01
C GLU A 6 10.85 -4.42 -19.92
N THR A 7 10.66 -5.42 -19.08
CA THR A 7 9.84 -5.30 -17.89
C THR A 7 10.58 -4.31 -17.01
N ASP A 8 10.22 -3.03 -17.07
CA ASP A 8 10.81 -2.03 -16.18
C ASP A 8 10.72 -2.57 -14.76
N ASP A 9 11.86 -2.87 -14.16
CA ASP A 9 11.93 -3.53 -12.88
C ASP A 9 11.28 -2.65 -11.80
N ILE A 10 10.55 -3.29 -10.88
CA ILE A 10 9.87 -2.60 -9.79
C ILE A 10 10.74 -2.73 -8.54
N ILE A 11 11.45 -1.63 -8.27
CA ILE A 11 12.34 -1.52 -7.12
C ILE A 11 11.52 -0.99 -5.94
N THR A 12 11.61 -1.67 -4.80
CA THR A 12 11.01 -1.19 -3.55
C THR A 12 12.09 -0.89 -2.53
N ARG A 13 11.85 0.15 -1.72
CA ARG A 13 12.75 0.56 -0.64
C ARG A 13 12.00 1.41 0.38
N VAL A 14 12.60 1.58 1.56
CA VAL A 14 12.11 2.50 2.59
C VAL A 14 12.05 3.91 2.00
N ALA A 15 10.96 4.60 2.29
CA ALA A 15 10.75 5.98 1.89
C ALA A 15 11.67 6.93 2.68
N GLN A 16 12.18 7.94 2.02
CA GLN A 16 12.98 9.00 2.62
C GLN A 16 12.21 10.33 2.58
N ALA A 17 12.63 11.30 3.41
CA ALA A 17 11.99 12.62 3.46
C ALA A 17 11.92 13.30 2.08
N GLY A 18 12.93 13.08 1.22
CA GLY A 18 12.96 13.60 -0.15
C GLY A 18 11.89 13.01 -1.09
N ASP A 19 11.36 11.82 -0.79
CA ASP A 19 10.36 11.14 -1.63
C ASP A 19 8.96 11.73 -1.45
N VAL A 20 8.68 12.36 -0.30
CA VAL A 20 7.33 12.80 0.10
C VAL A 20 6.65 13.63 -0.99
N LYS A 21 7.38 14.55 -1.63
CA LYS A 21 6.81 15.38 -2.70
C LYS A 21 6.32 14.52 -3.89
N ALA A 22 7.11 13.53 -4.30
CA ALA A 22 6.77 12.63 -5.40
C ALA A 22 5.63 11.66 -5.01
N MET A 23 5.63 11.17 -3.77
CA MET A 23 4.55 10.33 -3.24
C MET A 23 3.20 11.05 -3.26
N LEU A 24 3.16 12.31 -2.79
CA LEU A 24 1.93 13.09 -2.82
C LEU A 24 1.51 13.44 -4.25
N ALA A 25 2.46 13.68 -5.15
CA ALA A 25 2.17 13.93 -6.57
C ALA A 25 1.53 12.72 -7.27
N CYS A 26 1.89 11.48 -6.90
CA CYS A 26 1.29 10.28 -7.49
C CYS A 26 -0.05 9.88 -6.86
N ASP A 27 -0.39 10.44 -5.70
CA ASP A 27 -1.64 10.21 -4.98
C ASP A 27 -2.68 11.29 -5.33
N ALA A 28 -3.61 10.95 -6.21
CA ALA A 28 -4.68 11.86 -6.60
C ALA A 28 -5.56 12.31 -5.42
N TYR A 29 -5.75 11.45 -4.42
CA TYR A 29 -6.51 11.79 -3.21
C TYR A 29 -5.78 12.85 -2.41
N ALA A 30 -4.45 12.74 -2.26
CA ALA A 30 -3.64 13.71 -1.53
C ALA A 30 -3.70 15.13 -2.09
N GLN A 31 -4.05 15.30 -3.37
CA GLN A 31 -4.15 16.62 -4.02
C GLN A 31 -5.29 17.48 -3.45
N THR A 32 -6.35 16.83 -2.97
CA THR A 32 -7.53 17.51 -2.42
C THR A 32 -7.72 17.29 -0.92
N HIS A 33 -6.85 16.47 -0.30
CA HIS A 33 -6.96 16.01 1.09
C HIS A 33 -5.63 16.23 1.85
N PRO A 34 -5.37 17.44 2.39
CA PRO A 34 -4.10 17.81 3.03
C PRO A 34 -3.69 16.90 4.21
N GLU A 35 -4.65 16.29 4.89
CA GLU A 35 -4.44 15.32 5.96
C GLU A 35 -3.67 14.08 5.48
N ARG A 36 -3.85 13.66 4.22
CA ARG A 36 -3.05 12.59 3.60
C ARG A 36 -1.56 12.94 3.65
N GLY A 37 -1.22 14.20 3.36
CA GLY A 37 0.14 14.70 3.45
C GLY A 37 0.75 14.64 4.85
N LYS A 38 -0.05 14.90 5.89
CA LYS A 38 0.40 14.80 7.29
C LYS A 38 0.69 13.34 7.66
N ALA A 39 -0.22 12.43 7.32
CA ALA A 39 -0.05 11.00 7.57
C ALA A 39 1.19 10.43 6.86
N VAL A 40 1.39 10.77 5.58
CA VAL A 40 2.57 10.36 4.82
C VAL A 40 3.87 10.86 5.47
N ARG A 41 3.96 12.15 5.81
CA ARG A 41 5.15 12.70 6.46
C ARG A 41 5.46 12.04 7.80
N ALA A 42 4.43 11.78 8.61
CA ALA A 42 4.59 11.10 9.90
C ALA A 42 5.10 9.66 9.72
N ALA A 43 4.53 8.91 8.78
CA ALA A 43 4.94 7.54 8.50
C ALA A 43 6.38 7.47 7.95
N VAL A 44 6.76 8.37 7.03
CA VAL A 44 8.14 8.47 6.53
C VAL A 44 9.11 8.79 7.67
N GLY A 45 8.77 9.71 8.56
CA GLY A 45 9.61 10.05 9.72
C GLY A 45 9.83 8.89 10.69
N LYS A 46 8.91 7.91 10.73
CA LYS A 46 9.02 6.69 11.54
C LYS A 46 9.64 5.51 10.78
N GLY A 47 9.96 5.65 9.50
CA GLY A 47 10.39 4.53 8.66
C GLY A 47 9.27 3.54 8.30
N HIS A 48 8.01 3.88 8.58
CA HIS A 48 6.84 3.02 8.35
C HIS A 48 6.24 3.23 6.95
N CYS A 49 7.10 3.44 5.95
CA CYS A 49 6.67 3.67 4.59
C CYS A 49 7.65 3.05 3.60
N GLN A 50 7.12 2.30 2.63
CA GLN A 50 7.88 1.80 1.49
C GLN A 50 7.39 2.50 0.22
N VAL A 51 8.31 2.80 -0.69
CA VAL A 51 8.00 3.32 -2.03
C VAL A 51 8.32 2.27 -3.08
N ALA A 52 7.59 2.30 -4.20
CA ALA A 52 7.89 1.55 -5.40
C ALA A 52 8.30 2.51 -6.52
N LEU A 53 9.42 2.21 -7.16
CA LEU A 53 9.90 2.89 -8.34
C LEU A 53 9.81 1.95 -9.54
N ARG A 54 9.38 2.47 -10.69
CA ARG A 54 9.38 1.77 -11.98
C ARG A 54 10.01 2.69 -13.02
N ALA A 55 11.01 2.22 -13.75
CA ALA A 55 11.81 3.05 -14.66
C ALA A 55 12.34 4.35 -14.00
N GLY A 56 12.71 4.27 -12.71
CA GLY A 56 13.20 5.41 -11.93
C GLY A 56 12.13 6.43 -11.50
N GLN A 57 10.86 6.20 -11.82
CA GLN A 57 9.75 7.10 -11.47
C GLN A 57 8.94 6.56 -10.29
N MET A 58 8.34 7.46 -9.50
CA MET A 58 7.45 7.10 -8.39
C MET A 58 6.21 6.38 -8.92
N ALA A 59 6.14 5.08 -8.64
CA ALA A 59 5.06 4.21 -9.12
C ALA A 59 3.98 3.99 -8.05
N GLY A 60 4.31 4.18 -6.77
CA GLY A 60 3.37 4.03 -5.68
C GLY A 60 4.07 3.96 -4.32
N TYR A 61 3.29 3.87 -3.26
CA TYR A 61 3.80 3.74 -1.90
C TYR A 61 2.82 3.00 -1.00
N VAL A 62 3.31 2.50 0.13
CA VAL A 62 2.54 1.82 1.17
C VAL A 62 2.91 2.36 2.54
N LEU A 63 1.91 2.50 3.42
CA LEU A 63 2.08 2.91 4.82
C LEU A 63 1.78 1.76 5.76
N LEU A 64 2.58 1.66 6.83
CA LEU A 64 2.40 0.73 7.94
C LEU A 64 2.08 1.48 9.23
N HIS A 65 1.26 0.85 10.07
CA HIS A 65 1.07 1.18 11.48
C HIS A 65 1.27 -0.08 12.32
N ASP A 66 1.65 0.09 13.57
CA ASP A 66 2.01 -0.97 14.53
C ASP A 66 1.00 -1.07 15.69
N ASP A 67 -0.16 -0.43 15.57
CA ASP A 67 -1.16 -0.27 16.62
C ASP A 67 -2.46 -1.06 16.40
N PHE A 68 -2.53 -1.93 15.38
CA PHE A 68 -3.71 -2.76 15.12
C PHE A 68 -3.69 -4.01 16.00
N PHE A 69 -4.22 -3.90 17.23
CA PHE A 69 -4.21 -4.98 18.23
C PHE A 69 -2.81 -5.55 18.52
N GLY A 70 -1.78 -4.68 18.44
CA GLY A 70 -0.38 -5.08 18.59
C GLY A 70 0.21 -5.81 17.38
N HIS A 71 -0.44 -5.73 16.23
CA HIS A 71 0.05 -6.22 14.94
C HIS A 71 0.27 -5.08 13.95
N ASP A 72 1.18 -5.31 13.00
CA ASP A 72 1.37 -4.39 11.90
C ASP A 72 0.14 -4.39 10.97
N PHE A 73 -0.15 -3.22 10.45
CA PHE A 73 -1.31 -2.94 9.62
C PHE A 73 -0.92 -2.07 8.43
N VAL A 74 -1.19 -2.55 7.23
CA VAL A 74 -1.13 -1.73 6.02
C VAL A 74 -2.35 -0.83 5.98
N SER A 75 -2.16 0.44 6.35
CA SER A 75 -3.23 1.44 6.40
C SER A 75 -3.51 2.12 5.07
N LEU A 76 -2.57 2.04 4.13
CA LEU A 76 -2.70 2.67 2.82
C LEU A 76 -1.79 1.99 1.80
N VAL A 77 -2.33 1.69 0.62
CA VAL A 77 -1.56 1.34 -0.58
C VAL A 77 -2.00 2.28 -1.70
N VAL A 78 -1.06 3.01 -2.28
CA VAL A 78 -1.29 3.87 -3.43
C VAL A 78 -0.48 3.37 -4.60
N VAL A 79 -1.12 3.23 -5.75
CA VAL A 79 -0.47 2.96 -7.04
C VAL A 79 -0.81 4.10 -7.98
N ALA A 80 0.21 4.74 -8.55
CA ALA A 80 0.07 5.80 -9.52
C ALA A 80 -0.79 5.30 -10.70
N PRO A 81 -1.77 6.09 -11.21
CA PRO A 81 -2.67 5.65 -12.27
C PRO A 81 -1.96 5.07 -13.50
N ALA A 82 -0.84 5.68 -13.91
CA ALA A 82 -0.03 5.23 -15.05
C ALA A 82 0.69 3.89 -14.84
N HIS A 83 0.72 3.36 -13.62
CA HIS A 83 1.42 2.13 -13.24
C HIS A 83 0.50 1.08 -12.60
N GLN A 84 -0.82 1.29 -12.68
CA GLN A 84 -1.81 0.30 -12.26
C GLN A 84 -1.77 -0.94 -13.18
N CYS A 85 -2.17 -2.09 -12.63
CA CYS A 85 -2.14 -3.38 -13.32
C CYS A 85 -0.74 -3.84 -13.80
N CYS A 86 0.34 -3.17 -13.39
CA CYS A 86 1.73 -3.54 -13.71
C CYS A 86 2.42 -4.32 -12.58
N GLY A 87 1.69 -4.79 -11.55
CA GLY A 87 2.27 -5.52 -10.42
C GLY A 87 2.83 -4.64 -9.28
N VAL A 88 2.79 -3.31 -9.40
CA VAL A 88 3.29 -2.38 -8.38
C VAL A 88 2.67 -2.60 -7.01
N GLY A 89 1.34 -2.75 -6.94
CA GLY A 89 0.65 -3.00 -5.67
C GLY A 89 1.09 -4.30 -4.99
N LEU A 90 1.34 -5.36 -5.76
CA LEU A 90 1.82 -6.63 -5.21
C LEU A 90 3.23 -6.48 -4.64
N ARG A 91 4.10 -5.74 -5.35
CA ARG A 91 5.47 -5.48 -4.90
C ARG A 91 5.50 -4.62 -3.63
N LEU A 92 4.62 -3.62 -3.54
CA LEU A 92 4.46 -2.81 -2.33
C LEU A 92 3.99 -3.66 -1.13
N LEU A 93 3.00 -4.54 -1.32
CA LEU A 93 2.54 -5.44 -0.26
C LEU A 93 3.58 -6.48 0.15
N ALA A 94 4.41 -6.94 -0.80
CA ALA A 94 5.56 -7.78 -0.49
C ALA A 94 6.59 -7.02 0.36
N ALA A 95 6.96 -5.80 -0.03
CA ALA A 95 7.88 -4.96 0.75
C ALA A 95 7.33 -4.63 2.14
N ALA A 96 6.02 -4.43 2.27
CA ALA A 96 5.37 -4.24 3.56
C ALA A 96 5.43 -5.52 4.43
N ALA A 97 5.25 -6.70 3.83
CA ALA A 97 5.40 -7.97 4.52
C ALA A 97 6.86 -8.22 4.97
N ASP A 98 7.85 -7.88 4.14
CA ASP A 98 9.27 -8.00 4.49
C ASP A 98 9.69 -7.02 5.60
N ALA A 99 9.05 -5.85 5.66
CA ALA A 99 9.28 -4.85 6.71
C ALA A 99 8.50 -5.14 8.01
N CYS A 100 7.51 -6.03 7.96
CA CYS A 100 6.64 -6.34 9.08
C CYS A 100 7.45 -6.93 10.25
N GLN A 101 7.22 -6.43 11.46
CA GLN A 101 7.93 -6.87 12.66
C GLN A 101 7.15 -7.93 13.46
N THR A 102 5.93 -8.24 13.05
CA THR A 102 5.06 -9.21 13.74
C THR A 102 4.75 -10.41 12.85
N GLY A 103 4.39 -11.55 13.45
CA GLY A 103 4.05 -12.77 12.69
C GLY A 103 2.73 -12.69 11.88
N LYS A 104 2.02 -11.55 11.90
CA LYS A 104 0.79 -11.34 11.14
C LYS A 104 0.74 -9.91 10.63
N LEU A 105 0.48 -9.74 9.34
CA LEU A 105 0.24 -8.44 8.73
C LEU A 105 -1.24 -8.30 8.41
N PHE A 106 -1.87 -7.24 8.89
CA PHE A 106 -3.27 -6.93 8.61
C PHE A 106 -3.40 -5.81 7.58
N THR A 107 -4.57 -5.76 6.95
CA THR A 107 -5.01 -4.61 6.14
C THR A 107 -6.52 -4.65 6.04
N SER A 108 -7.12 -3.61 5.47
CA SER A 108 -8.55 -3.55 5.24
C SER A 108 -8.88 -2.85 3.94
N THR A 109 -10.07 -3.10 3.41
CA THR A 109 -10.67 -2.28 2.36
C THR A 109 -12.19 -2.41 2.38
N ASN A 110 -12.90 -1.36 2.00
CA ASN A 110 -14.35 -1.39 1.84
C ASN A 110 -14.83 -2.50 0.90
N ARG A 111 -16.05 -2.99 1.15
CA ARG A 111 -16.73 -4.00 0.34
C ARG A 111 -16.89 -3.58 -1.12
N SER A 112 -17.10 -2.29 -1.41
CA SER A 112 -17.20 -1.78 -2.77
C SER A 112 -15.88 -1.81 -3.54
N ASN A 113 -14.73 -1.78 -2.85
CA ASN A 113 -13.41 -1.70 -3.47
C ASN A 113 -12.91 -3.07 -3.95
N GLY A 114 -13.51 -3.57 -5.02
CA GLY A 114 -13.15 -4.87 -5.61
C GLY A 114 -11.70 -4.92 -6.13
N ALA A 115 -11.08 -3.78 -6.45
CA ALA A 115 -9.70 -3.72 -6.91
C ALA A 115 -8.72 -4.06 -5.77
N ALA A 116 -8.87 -3.43 -4.60
CA ALA A 116 -8.06 -3.75 -3.42
C ALA A 116 -8.30 -5.18 -2.94
N GLN A 117 -9.54 -5.67 -2.95
CA GLN A 117 -9.84 -7.06 -2.58
C GLN A 117 -9.11 -8.09 -3.46
N ARG A 118 -9.07 -7.86 -4.78
CA ARG A 118 -8.29 -8.71 -5.70
C ARG A 118 -6.79 -8.59 -5.46
N LEU A 119 -6.30 -7.38 -5.18
CA LEU A 119 -4.89 -7.14 -4.87
C LEU A 119 -4.47 -7.91 -3.60
N PHE A 120 -5.26 -7.84 -2.53
CA PHE A 120 -4.98 -8.53 -1.27
C PHE A 120 -5.01 -10.04 -1.44
N ALA A 121 -6.01 -10.58 -2.14
CA ALA A 121 -6.06 -12.00 -2.48
C ALA A 121 -4.82 -12.44 -3.28
N GLY A 122 -4.42 -11.67 -4.29
CA GLY A 122 -3.22 -11.93 -5.09
C GLY A 122 -1.91 -11.83 -4.30
N ALA A 123 -1.90 -11.03 -3.23
CA ALA A 123 -0.75 -10.92 -2.31
C ALA A 123 -0.73 -12.01 -1.23
N GLY A 124 -1.70 -12.94 -1.23
CA GLY A 124 -1.80 -14.05 -0.28
C GLY A 124 -2.45 -13.69 1.05
N PHE A 125 -3.17 -12.57 1.14
CA PHE A 125 -4.00 -12.26 2.29
C PHE A 125 -5.32 -13.05 2.23
N VAL A 126 -5.84 -13.41 3.40
CA VAL A 126 -7.14 -14.07 3.56
C VAL A 126 -8.09 -13.17 4.34
N ARG A 127 -9.40 -13.27 4.08
CA ARG A 127 -10.39 -12.53 4.88
C ARG A 127 -10.35 -12.99 6.33
N SER A 128 -10.34 -12.03 7.25
CA SER A 128 -10.20 -12.25 8.69
C SER A 128 -11.27 -11.56 9.53
N GLY A 129 -12.19 -10.81 8.90
CA GLY A 129 -13.27 -10.15 9.63
C GLY A 129 -13.95 -9.07 8.82
N ARG A 130 -14.82 -8.34 9.50
CA ARG A 130 -15.56 -7.19 8.98
C ARG A 130 -15.73 -6.16 10.09
N ILE A 131 -15.60 -4.89 9.74
CA ILE A 131 -15.94 -3.76 10.60
C ILE A 131 -17.11 -3.04 9.95
N ASP A 132 -18.24 -3.06 10.64
CA ASP A 132 -19.44 -2.34 10.24
C ASP A 132 -19.43 -0.91 10.81
N HIS A 133 -20.23 -0.01 10.21
CA HIS A 133 -20.45 1.37 10.68
C HIS A 133 -19.26 2.35 10.54
N LEU A 134 -18.30 2.09 9.64
CA LEU A 134 -17.32 3.10 9.22
C LEU A 134 -17.86 3.98 8.09
N ASP A 135 -18.36 3.34 7.03
CA ASP A 135 -19.05 4.00 5.92
C ASP A 135 -20.46 3.42 5.78
N GLU A 136 -21.44 4.31 5.57
CA GLU A 136 -22.85 3.90 5.50
C GLU A 136 -23.08 2.96 4.31
N GLY A 137 -23.55 1.76 4.61
CA GLY A 137 -23.84 0.75 3.61
C GLY A 137 -22.60 0.14 2.95
N ASP A 138 -21.36 0.46 3.35
CA ASP A 138 -20.14 -0.07 2.71
C ASP A 138 -19.08 -0.53 3.75
N PRO A 139 -19.30 -1.68 4.41
CA PRO A 139 -18.48 -2.12 5.52
C PRO A 139 -17.05 -2.43 5.09
N GLU A 140 -16.14 -2.31 6.05
CA GLU A 140 -14.72 -2.59 5.88
C GLU A 140 -14.46 -4.09 6.03
N PHE A 141 -13.77 -4.70 5.06
CA PHE A 141 -13.33 -6.08 5.16
C PHE A 141 -11.89 -6.14 5.63
N VAL A 142 -11.68 -6.84 6.74
CA VAL A 142 -10.35 -7.04 7.31
C VAL A 142 -9.71 -8.27 6.70
N TYR A 143 -8.43 -8.15 6.36
CA TYR A 143 -7.60 -9.18 5.77
C TYR A 143 -6.36 -9.43 6.64
N VAL A 144 -5.89 -10.67 6.67
CA VAL A 144 -4.66 -11.06 7.37
C VAL A 144 -3.76 -11.86 6.44
N LYS A 145 -2.45 -11.64 6.56
CA LYS A 145 -1.40 -12.48 6.00
C LYS A 145 -0.54 -13.01 7.14
N PHE A 146 -0.39 -14.32 7.23
CA PHE A 146 0.47 -14.96 8.20
C PHE A 146 1.91 -14.95 7.68
N LEU A 147 2.82 -14.41 8.48
CA LEU A 147 4.24 -14.32 8.18
C LEU A 147 4.98 -15.37 9.02
N ARG A 148 6.06 -15.94 8.47
CA ARG A 148 6.84 -17.00 9.10
C ARG A 148 7.97 -16.44 9.93
#